data_AF-Q84GU7-F1
#
_entry.id   AF-Q84GU7-F1
#
_cell.length_a   1.000
_cell.length_b   1.000
_cell.length_c   1.000
_cell.angle_alpha   90.00
_cell.angle_beta   90.00
_cell.angle_gamma   90.00
#
_symmetry.space_group_name_H-M   'P 1'
#
loop_
_entity.id
_entity.type
_entity.pdbx_description
1 polymer ?
#
loop_
_entity_poly.entity_id
_entity_poly.type
_entity_poly.pdbx_seq_one_letter_code
_entity_poly.pdbx_strand_id
1 'polypeptide(L)'
;LDGAILLISAKDGVQAQTRILFHALRKMGIPTIFFINKIDQNGIDLSTVYQDIKEKLSAEIVIKQKVELYPNMCVTNFTESEQWDTVIEGNDDLLEKYMSGKSLEALELEQEESIRFHNCSLFPVYHGSAKNNIGIDNLIEVITNKFYSSTHRGPSELCGNVFKIEYTKKRQRLAYIRLYSGVLHLRDSVRVSEKEKIKVTEMYTSINGELCKIDRAYSGEIVILQNEFLKLNSVLGDTKLLPQRKKIENPHPLLQTTVEPSKPEQREMLLDALLEISDSDPLLRYYVDSTTHEIILSFLGKVQMEVISALLQEKYHVEIELKEPTVIYMERPLKNAEYTIHIEVPPNPFWASIGLSVSPLPLGSGMQYESSVSLGYLNQSFQNAVMEGIRYGCEQGLYGWNVTDCKICFKYGLYYSPVSTPADFRMLAPIVLEQVLKKAGTELLEPYLSFKIYAPQEYLSRAYNDAPKYCANIVD
;
A
#
# COMPACT_ATOMS: atom_id res chain seq x y z
N LEU A 1 1.23 -2.61 -12.70
CA LEU A 1 0.20 -3.10 -13.64
C LEU A 1 -0.11 -2.01 -14.61
N ASP A 2 0.08 -2.24 -15.91
CA ASP A 2 -0.15 -1.22 -16.93
C ASP A 2 -1.60 -1.25 -17.45
N GLY A 3 -2.33 -2.33 -17.10
CA GLY A 3 -3.73 -2.51 -17.35
C GLY A 3 -4.32 -3.62 -16.48
N ALA A 4 -5.64 -3.75 -16.50
CA ALA A 4 -6.36 -4.78 -15.78
C ALA A 4 -7.50 -5.37 -16.62
N ILE A 5 -7.82 -6.65 -16.40
CA ILE A 5 -8.99 -7.30 -16.96
C ILE A 5 -9.87 -7.72 -15.79
N LEU A 6 -11.05 -7.12 -15.69
CA LEU A 6 -12.01 -7.44 -14.65
C LEU A 6 -12.97 -8.51 -15.16
N LEU A 7 -12.87 -9.70 -14.58
CA LEU A 7 -13.69 -10.86 -14.92
C LEU A 7 -15.06 -10.77 -14.25
N ILE A 8 -16.12 -10.94 -15.04
CA ILE A 8 -17.52 -10.90 -14.60
C ILE A 8 -18.18 -12.22 -15.01
N SER A 9 -18.97 -12.83 -14.13
CA SER A 9 -19.71 -14.05 -14.46
C SER A 9 -20.95 -13.70 -15.27
N ALA A 10 -21.14 -14.32 -16.43
CA ALA A 10 -22.33 -14.12 -17.26
C ALA A 10 -23.63 -14.53 -16.53
N LYS A 11 -23.55 -15.44 -15.57
CA LYS A 11 -24.69 -15.91 -14.78
C LYS A 11 -24.94 -15.06 -13.52
N ASP A 12 -23.86 -14.72 -12.82
CA ASP A 12 -23.96 -14.09 -11.48
C ASP A 12 -23.90 -12.56 -11.53
N GLY A 13 -23.58 -11.98 -12.70
CA GLY A 13 -23.49 -10.53 -12.90
C GLY A 13 -22.39 -9.88 -12.05
N VAL A 14 -22.62 -8.62 -11.68
CA VAL A 14 -21.67 -7.83 -10.87
C VAL A 14 -21.86 -8.11 -9.38
N GLN A 15 -20.86 -8.72 -8.77
CA GLN A 15 -20.84 -9.01 -7.34
C GLN A 15 -20.21 -7.87 -6.52
N ALA A 16 -20.45 -7.87 -5.20
CA ALA A 16 -19.91 -6.86 -4.29
C ALA A 16 -18.36 -6.75 -4.35
N GLN A 17 -17.66 -7.89 -4.42
CA GLN A 17 -16.20 -7.92 -4.53
C GLN A 17 -15.70 -7.29 -5.83
N THR A 18 -16.38 -7.55 -6.96
CA THR A 18 -16.09 -6.95 -8.26
C THR A 18 -16.15 -5.43 -8.21
N ARG A 19 -17.12 -4.86 -7.47
CA ARG A 19 -17.25 -3.41 -7.29
C ARG A 19 -16.10 -2.82 -6.49
N ILE A 20 -15.69 -3.48 -5.42
CA ILE A 20 -14.54 -3.05 -4.59
C ILE A 20 -13.27 -3.03 -5.43
N LEU A 21 -13.02 -4.10 -6.20
CA LEU A 21 -11.85 -4.21 -7.06
C LEU A 21 -11.86 -3.13 -8.15
N PHE A 22 -13.00 -2.91 -8.81
CA PHE A 22 -13.12 -1.85 -9.82
C PHE A 22 -12.90 -0.45 -9.24
N HIS A 23 -13.43 -0.19 -8.04
CA HIS A 23 -13.18 1.07 -7.35
C HIS A 23 -11.69 1.28 -7.04
N ALA A 24 -10.98 0.22 -6.61
CA ALA A 24 -9.54 0.27 -6.40
C ALA A 24 -8.78 0.57 -7.71
N LEU A 25 -9.14 -0.10 -8.81
CA LEU A 25 -8.56 0.15 -10.14
C LEU A 25 -8.78 1.60 -10.61
N ARG A 26 -10.00 2.13 -10.43
CA ARG A 26 -10.35 3.54 -10.71
C ARG A 26 -9.52 4.51 -9.87
N LYS A 27 -9.38 4.26 -8.56
CA LYS A 27 -8.59 5.10 -7.65
C LYS A 27 -7.11 5.13 -8.04
N MET A 28 -6.61 4.02 -8.59
CA MET A 28 -5.24 3.89 -9.08
C MET A 28 -5.03 4.40 -10.52
N GLY A 29 -6.10 4.76 -11.24
CA GLY A 29 -6.05 5.19 -12.63
C GLY A 29 -5.52 4.09 -13.56
N ILE A 30 -5.97 2.84 -13.36
CA ILE A 30 -5.54 1.70 -14.18
C ILE A 30 -6.57 1.44 -15.27
N PRO A 31 -6.17 1.48 -16.56
CA PRO A 31 -7.04 1.13 -17.69
C PRO A 31 -7.58 -0.30 -17.51
N THR A 32 -8.88 -0.46 -17.63
CA THR A 32 -9.56 -1.71 -17.29
C THR A 32 -10.46 -2.17 -18.44
N ILE A 33 -10.36 -3.45 -18.79
CA ILE A 33 -11.27 -4.11 -19.72
C ILE A 33 -12.23 -4.98 -18.91
N PHE A 34 -13.52 -4.96 -19.24
CA PHE A 34 -14.49 -5.91 -18.70
C PHE A 34 -14.54 -7.16 -19.58
N PHE A 35 -14.43 -8.34 -18.96
CA PHE A 35 -14.58 -9.61 -19.66
C PHE A 35 -15.65 -10.46 -18.99
N ILE A 36 -16.74 -10.69 -19.72
CA ILE A 36 -17.86 -11.51 -19.28
C ILE A 36 -17.55 -12.98 -19.62
N ASN A 37 -17.23 -13.75 -18.59
CA ASN A 37 -16.87 -15.16 -18.68
C ASN A 37 -18.08 -16.07 -18.44
N LYS A 38 -17.96 -17.34 -18.82
CA LYS A 38 -18.97 -18.41 -18.63
C LYS A 38 -20.24 -18.21 -19.45
N ILE A 39 -20.13 -17.65 -20.65
CA ILE A 39 -21.27 -17.50 -21.58
C ILE A 39 -21.89 -18.84 -22.04
N ASP A 40 -21.27 -19.97 -21.70
CA ASP A 40 -21.74 -21.33 -21.98
C ASP A 40 -22.83 -21.83 -21.02
N GLN A 41 -23.15 -21.10 -19.95
CA GLN A 41 -24.17 -21.54 -19.00
C GLN A 41 -25.60 -21.29 -19.51
N ASN A 42 -26.53 -22.17 -19.16
CA ASN A 42 -27.93 -21.99 -19.50
C ASN A 42 -28.57 -20.86 -18.69
N GLY A 43 -29.49 -20.13 -19.31
CA GLY A 43 -30.27 -19.08 -18.65
C GLY A 43 -29.53 -17.74 -18.50
N ILE A 44 -28.50 -17.51 -19.33
CA ILE A 44 -27.78 -16.25 -19.35
C ILE A 44 -28.60 -15.21 -20.14
N ASP A 45 -28.75 -14.04 -19.52
CA ASP A 45 -29.25 -12.84 -20.17
C ASP A 45 -28.17 -11.75 -20.14
N LEU A 46 -27.45 -11.60 -21.26
CA LEU A 46 -26.37 -10.63 -21.38
C LEU A 46 -26.86 -9.18 -21.24
N SER A 47 -28.10 -8.88 -21.63
CA SER A 47 -28.70 -7.56 -21.50
C SER A 47 -28.78 -7.13 -20.04
N THR A 48 -29.24 -8.05 -19.17
CA THR A 48 -29.26 -7.82 -17.72
C THR A 48 -27.85 -7.60 -17.17
N VAL A 49 -26.85 -8.37 -17.62
CA VAL A 49 -25.45 -8.18 -17.18
C VAL A 49 -24.89 -6.82 -17.60
N TYR A 50 -25.19 -6.34 -18.82
CA TYR A 50 -24.76 -5.01 -19.27
C TYR A 50 -25.38 -3.90 -18.43
N GLN A 51 -26.67 -4.01 -18.10
CA GLN A 51 -27.34 -3.06 -17.23
C GLN A 51 -26.72 -3.06 -15.83
N ASP A 52 -26.44 -4.24 -15.29
CA ASP A 52 -25.76 -4.43 -14.01
C ASP A 52 -24.38 -3.74 -13.98
N ILE A 53 -23.60 -3.84 -15.06
CA ILE A 53 -22.31 -3.14 -15.20
C ILE A 53 -22.51 -1.62 -15.23
N LYS A 54 -23.47 -1.12 -16.00
CA LYS A 54 -23.78 0.31 -16.10
C LYS A 54 -24.17 0.91 -14.76
N GLU A 55 -25.03 0.24 -14.01
CA GLU A 55 -25.55 0.72 -12.73
C GLU A 55 -24.54 0.58 -11.58
N LYS A 56 -23.81 -0.54 -11.51
CA LYS A 56 -22.98 -0.87 -10.33
C LYS A 56 -21.51 -0.51 -10.50
N LEU A 57 -21.01 -0.39 -11.73
CA LEU A 57 -19.59 -0.12 -12.02
C LEU A 57 -19.40 1.23 -12.72
N SER A 58 -19.86 1.37 -13.97
CA SER A 58 -19.67 2.59 -14.77
C SER A 58 -20.66 2.63 -15.94
N ALA A 59 -21.29 3.77 -16.18
CA ALA A 59 -22.17 3.97 -17.34
C ALA A 59 -21.40 4.01 -18.68
N GLU A 60 -20.14 4.46 -18.66
CA GLU A 60 -19.25 4.62 -19.81
C GLU A 60 -18.66 3.28 -20.28
N ILE A 61 -19.51 2.37 -20.77
CA ILE A 61 -19.08 1.09 -21.34
C ILE A 61 -19.30 1.03 -22.85
N VAL A 62 -18.40 0.35 -23.55
CA VAL A 62 -18.55 0.06 -24.98
C VAL A 62 -18.49 -1.44 -25.18
N ILE A 63 -19.57 -2.01 -25.69
CA ILE A 63 -19.66 -3.43 -26.00
C ILE A 63 -18.91 -3.67 -27.30
N LYS A 64 -17.82 -4.46 -27.32
CA LYS A 64 -17.01 -4.67 -28.54
C LYS A 64 -17.34 -5.97 -29.27
N GLN A 65 -18.09 -6.87 -28.64
CA GLN A 65 -18.36 -8.20 -29.17
C GLN A 65 -19.83 -8.59 -29.07
N LYS A 66 -20.33 -9.21 -30.14
CA LYS A 66 -21.64 -9.85 -30.22
C LYS A 66 -21.48 -11.33 -29.88
N VAL A 67 -22.42 -11.86 -29.11
CA VAL A 67 -22.45 -13.26 -28.72
C VAL A 67 -23.70 -13.89 -29.31
N GLU A 68 -23.52 -14.93 -30.12
CA GLU A 68 -24.62 -15.77 -30.59
C GLU A 68 -24.57 -17.07 -29.78
N LEU A 69 -25.61 -17.31 -28.98
CA LEU A 69 -25.64 -18.44 -28.04
C LEU A 69 -26.12 -19.76 -28.69
N TYR A 70 -26.92 -19.69 -29.75
CA TYR A 70 -27.51 -20.83 -30.45
C TYR A 70 -27.53 -20.62 -31.98
N PRO A 71 -27.29 -21.66 -32.81
CA PRO A 71 -27.06 -23.07 -32.49
C PRO A 71 -25.60 -23.46 -32.19
N ASN A 72 -24.62 -22.65 -32.62
CA ASN A 72 -23.20 -22.81 -32.30
C ASN A 72 -22.74 -21.54 -31.59
N MET A 73 -22.20 -21.68 -30.37
CA MET A 73 -21.81 -20.51 -29.58
C MET A 73 -20.63 -19.80 -30.23
N CYS A 74 -20.85 -18.61 -30.77
CA CYS A 74 -19.82 -17.82 -31.44
C CYS A 74 -19.75 -16.41 -30.86
N VAL A 75 -18.54 -15.86 -30.85
CA VAL A 75 -18.27 -14.49 -30.43
C VAL A 75 -17.66 -13.78 -31.62
N THR A 76 -18.36 -12.75 -32.12
CA THR A 76 -17.91 -11.93 -33.25
C THR A 76 -17.66 -10.51 -32.78
N ASN A 77 -16.66 -9.83 -33.36
CA ASN A 77 -16.46 -8.42 -33.08
C ASN A 77 -17.58 -7.63 -33.77
N PHE A 78 -18.18 -6.69 -33.05
CA PHE A 78 -19.20 -5.83 -33.64
C PHE A 78 -18.57 -4.81 -34.61
N THR A 79 -19.32 -4.49 -35.67
CA THR A 79 -18.94 -3.54 -36.73
C THR A 79 -20.01 -2.46 -36.96
N GLU A 80 -21.07 -2.42 -36.14
CA GLU A 80 -22.23 -1.54 -36.33
C GLU A 80 -22.06 -0.17 -35.64
N SER A 81 -22.85 0.83 -36.08
CA SER A 81 -22.72 2.24 -35.69
C SER A 81 -23.15 2.56 -34.26
N GLU A 82 -24.09 1.82 -33.68
CA GLU A 82 -24.68 2.08 -32.33
C GLU A 82 -23.65 2.00 -31.19
N GLN A 83 -22.47 1.45 -31.46
CA GLN A 83 -21.40 1.29 -30.46
C GLN A 83 -20.58 2.56 -30.23
N TRP A 84 -20.58 3.42 -31.25
CA TRP A 84 -19.79 4.63 -31.23
C TRP A 84 -20.52 5.77 -30.54
N ASP A 85 -21.82 5.65 -30.27
CA ASP A 85 -22.61 6.69 -29.61
C ASP A 85 -21.95 7.14 -28.31
N THR A 86 -21.56 6.19 -27.44
CA THR A 86 -20.84 6.51 -26.19
C THR A 86 -19.48 7.16 -26.44
N VAL A 87 -18.78 6.78 -27.52
CA VAL A 87 -17.48 7.38 -27.88
C VAL A 87 -17.65 8.80 -28.40
N ILE A 88 -18.64 9.01 -29.28
CA ILE A 88 -19.02 10.27 -29.92
C ILE A 88 -19.51 11.26 -28.87
N GLU A 89 -20.37 10.84 -27.94
CA GLU A 89 -20.89 11.68 -26.85
C GLU A 89 -19.78 12.23 -25.94
N GLY A 90 -18.64 11.54 -25.83
CA GLY A 90 -17.54 11.97 -24.97
C GLY A 90 -16.55 12.93 -25.61
N ASN A 91 -16.69 13.27 -26.89
CA ASN A 91 -15.83 14.21 -27.58
C ASN A 91 -16.68 15.23 -28.38
N ASP A 92 -16.65 16.49 -27.96
CA ASP A 92 -17.44 17.57 -28.53
C ASP A 92 -17.24 17.72 -30.06
N ASP A 93 -16.02 17.51 -30.57
CA ASP A 93 -15.70 17.61 -32.00
C ASP A 93 -16.33 16.47 -32.80
N LEU A 94 -16.32 15.25 -32.25
CA LEU A 94 -16.96 14.09 -32.86
C LEU A 94 -18.48 14.21 -32.82
N LEU A 95 -19.02 14.71 -31.71
CA LEU A 95 -20.44 14.96 -31.53
C LEU A 95 -20.94 16.00 -32.54
N GLU A 96 -20.22 17.10 -32.75
CA GLU A 96 -20.58 18.13 -33.74
C GLU A 96 -20.56 17.56 -35.18
N LYS A 97 -19.56 16.74 -35.52
CA LYS A 97 -19.49 16.05 -36.82
C LYS A 97 -20.68 15.11 -37.01
N TYR A 98 -21.05 14.33 -35.99
CA TYR A 98 -22.19 13.43 -36.03
C TYR A 98 -23.51 14.19 -36.19
N MET A 99 -23.73 15.25 -35.40
CA MET A 99 -24.94 16.09 -35.47
C MET A 99 -25.09 16.80 -36.82
N SER A 100 -23.97 17.14 -37.47
CA SER A 100 -23.96 17.74 -38.81
C SER A 100 -24.09 16.72 -39.96
N GLY A 101 -24.23 15.43 -39.65
CA GLY A 101 -24.40 14.35 -40.64
C GLY A 101 -23.13 14.05 -41.45
N LYS A 102 -21.96 14.49 -40.97
CA LYS A 102 -20.68 14.19 -41.63
C LYS A 102 -20.26 12.76 -41.32
N SER A 103 -19.65 12.09 -42.29
CA SER A 103 -19.10 10.75 -42.09
C SER A 103 -17.93 10.78 -41.10
N LEU A 104 -18.01 9.98 -40.05
CA LEU A 104 -16.92 9.76 -39.10
C LEU A 104 -15.96 8.70 -39.66
N GLU A 105 -14.66 8.98 -39.60
CA GLU A 105 -13.64 8.00 -39.99
C GLU A 105 -13.43 6.97 -38.87
N ALA A 106 -13.36 5.69 -39.23
CA ALA A 106 -13.15 4.61 -38.25
C ALA A 106 -11.86 4.79 -37.44
N LEU A 107 -10.82 5.34 -38.06
CA LEU A 107 -9.53 5.59 -37.41
C LEU A 107 -9.64 6.68 -36.33
N GLU A 108 -10.46 7.71 -36.56
CA GLU A 108 -10.69 8.80 -35.61
C GLU A 108 -11.42 8.29 -34.36
N LEU A 109 -12.42 7.43 -34.57
CA LEU A 109 -13.17 6.78 -33.50
C LEU A 109 -12.31 5.82 -32.67
N GLU A 110 -11.47 5.01 -33.31
CA GLU A 110 -10.55 4.10 -32.61
C GLU A 110 -9.49 4.84 -31.80
N GLN A 111 -9.01 5.99 -32.28
CA GLN A 111 -8.08 6.85 -31.56
C GLN A 111 -8.72 7.44 -30.32
N GLU A 112 -9.92 8.01 -30.44
CA GLU A 112 -10.65 8.56 -29.29
C GLU A 112 -10.97 7.47 -28.25
N GLU A 113 -11.46 6.30 -28.70
CA GLU A 113 -11.70 5.15 -27.82
C GLU A 113 -10.42 4.78 -27.05
N SER A 114 -9.28 4.75 -27.74
CA SER A 114 -8.00 4.40 -27.12
C SER A 114 -7.56 5.47 -26.13
N ILE A 115 -7.70 6.77 -26.44
CA ILE A 115 -7.38 7.86 -25.52
C ILE A 115 -8.24 7.75 -24.25
N ARG A 116 -9.55 7.57 -24.40
CA ARG A 116 -10.49 7.46 -23.28
C ARG A 116 -10.27 6.20 -22.44
N PHE A 117 -9.93 5.10 -23.08
CA PHE A 117 -9.53 3.87 -22.39
C PHE A 117 -8.29 4.08 -21.51
N HIS A 118 -7.24 4.71 -22.04
CA HIS A 118 -6.02 4.99 -21.27
C HIS A 118 -6.26 6.02 -20.15
N ASN A 119 -7.16 6.97 -20.36
CA ASN A 119 -7.60 7.93 -19.34
C ASN A 119 -8.59 7.34 -18.33
N CYS A 120 -8.92 6.05 -18.42
CA CYS A 120 -9.87 5.35 -17.55
C CYS A 120 -11.28 5.99 -17.53
N SER A 121 -11.68 6.63 -18.63
CA SER A 121 -13.01 7.23 -18.79
C SER A 121 -13.98 6.32 -19.55
N LEU A 122 -13.47 5.35 -20.33
CA LEU A 122 -14.25 4.42 -21.13
C LEU A 122 -13.80 2.98 -20.90
N PHE A 123 -14.75 2.04 -20.80
CA PHE A 123 -14.46 0.64 -20.47
C PHE A 123 -14.99 -0.32 -21.55
N PRO A 124 -14.10 -0.90 -22.38
CA PRO A 124 -14.47 -1.93 -23.35
C PRO A 124 -14.97 -3.21 -22.68
N VAL A 125 -16.03 -3.81 -23.23
CA VAL A 125 -16.63 -5.08 -22.78
C VAL A 125 -16.45 -6.16 -23.84
N TYR A 126 -15.88 -7.30 -23.42
CA TYR A 126 -15.63 -8.50 -24.20
C TYR A 126 -16.27 -9.72 -23.55
N HIS A 127 -16.39 -10.82 -24.29
CA HIS A 127 -17.10 -12.03 -23.89
C HIS A 127 -16.31 -13.27 -24.20
N GLY A 128 -16.53 -14.32 -23.41
CA GLY A 128 -16.03 -15.64 -23.75
C GLY A 128 -16.34 -16.72 -22.73
N SER A 129 -16.05 -17.95 -23.10
CA SER A 129 -16.07 -19.08 -22.19
C SER A 129 -14.66 -19.66 -22.11
N ALA A 130 -13.99 -19.39 -20.98
CA ALA A 130 -12.68 -19.97 -20.72
C ALA A 130 -12.72 -21.51 -20.67
N LYS A 131 -13.85 -22.10 -20.27
CA LYS A 131 -14.01 -23.56 -20.19
C LYS A 131 -13.99 -24.22 -21.57
N ASN A 132 -14.61 -23.57 -22.55
CA ASN A 132 -14.74 -24.09 -23.91
C ASN A 132 -13.72 -23.45 -24.87
N ASN A 133 -12.79 -22.62 -24.37
CA ASN A 133 -11.83 -21.84 -25.15
C ASN A 133 -12.48 -20.94 -26.22
N ILE A 134 -13.66 -20.39 -25.93
CA ILE A 134 -14.38 -19.51 -26.86
C ILE A 134 -14.10 -18.06 -26.48
N GLY A 135 -13.63 -17.25 -27.44
CA GLY A 135 -13.37 -15.81 -27.26
C GLY A 135 -12.06 -15.47 -26.54
N ILE A 136 -11.27 -16.46 -26.11
CA ILE A 136 -9.99 -16.25 -25.40
C ILE A 136 -8.90 -15.76 -26.36
N ASP A 137 -8.82 -16.30 -27.58
CA ASP A 137 -7.85 -15.83 -28.58
C ASP A 137 -8.08 -14.37 -28.93
N ASN A 138 -9.35 -13.98 -29.13
CA ASN A 138 -9.74 -12.59 -29.35
C ASN A 138 -9.36 -11.70 -28.16
N LEU A 139 -9.52 -12.20 -26.92
CA LEU A 139 -9.10 -11.47 -25.73
C LEU A 139 -7.58 -11.25 -25.72
N ILE A 140 -6.78 -12.25 -26.09
CA ILE A 140 -5.31 -12.14 -26.17
C ILE A 140 -4.89 -11.09 -27.21
N GLU A 141 -5.56 -11.10 -28.37
CA GLU A 141 -5.33 -10.11 -29.42
C GLU A 141 -5.64 -8.68 -28.93
N VAL A 142 -6.78 -8.50 -28.26
CA VAL A 142 -7.19 -7.22 -27.66
C VAL A 142 -6.19 -6.76 -26.62
N ILE A 143 -5.71 -7.65 -25.75
CA ILE A 143 -4.71 -7.32 -24.72
C ILE A 143 -3.46 -6.75 -25.40
N THR A 144 -3.01 -7.40 -26.47
CA THR A 144 -1.80 -7.03 -27.22
C THR A 144 -1.96 -5.68 -27.92
N ASN A 145 -3.16 -5.39 -28.44
CA ASN A 145 -3.44 -4.17 -29.19
C ASN A 145 -3.84 -2.98 -28.33
N LYS A 146 -4.49 -3.17 -27.17
CA LYS A 146 -5.03 -2.08 -26.34
C LYS A 146 -4.10 -1.67 -25.20
N PHE A 147 -3.41 -2.62 -24.58
CA PHE A 147 -2.49 -2.29 -23.48
C PHE A 147 -1.11 -1.91 -24.04
N TYR A 148 -0.98 -0.66 -24.49
CA TYR A 148 0.33 -0.13 -24.84
C TYR A 148 1.08 0.31 -23.59
N SER A 149 2.21 -0.34 -23.34
CA SER A 149 3.18 0.12 -22.34
C SER A 149 3.98 1.28 -22.94
N SER A 150 3.89 2.48 -22.32
CA SER A 150 4.71 3.66 -22.67
C SER A 150 6.17 3.50 -22.23
N THR A 151 6.72 2.29 -22.36
CA THR A 151 8.09 1.97 -21.98
C THR A 151 9.02 2.41 -23.10
N HIS A 152 9.57 3.61 -22.95
CA HIS A 152 10.66 4.07 -23.79
C HIS A 152 11.84 3.11 -23.63
N ARG A 153 12.12 2.33 -24.68
CA ARG A 153 13.35 1.55 -24.81
C ARG A 153 14.51 2.49 -25.18
N GLY A 154 14.81 3.43 -24.29
CA GLY A 154 15.91 4.38 -24.41
C GLY A 154 16.90 4.27 -23.26
N PRO A 155 18.12 4.83 -23.39
CA PRO A 155 19.07 4.94 -22.29
C PRO A 155 18.56 6.02 -21.31
N SER A 156 17.63 5.63 -20.45
CA SER A 156 17.16 6.43 -19.33
C SER A 156 17.72 5.85 -18.03
N GLU A 157 17.69 6.65 -16.96
CA GLU A 157 18.08 6.18 -15.65
C GLU A 157 17.20 5.01 -15.21
N LEU A 158 17.80 4.04 -14.52
CA LEU A 158 17.10 2.88 -14.01
C LEU A 158 16.00 3.33 -13.04
N CYS A 159 14.80 2.78 -13.21
CA CYS A 159 13.69 2.96 -12.30
C CYS A 159 12.88 1.66 -12.22
N GLY A 160 12.72 1.12 -11.02
CA GLY A 160 11.88 -0.05 -10.77
C GLY A 160 11.23 -0.02 -9.39
N ASN A 161 10.18 -0.81 -9.20
CA ASN A 161 9.49 -0.94 -7.92
C ASN A 161 9.28 -2.41 -7.55
N VAL A 162 9.58 -2.76 -6.30
CA VAL A 162 9.30 -4.08 -5.73
C VAL A 162 7.81 -4.19 -5.40
N PHE A 163 7.09 -5.09 -6.05
CA PHE A 163 5.64 -5.23 -5.85
C PHE A 163 5.22 -6.55 -5.19
N LYS A 164 6.13 -7.53 -5.12
CA LYS A 164 5.90 -8.80 -4.45
C LYS A 164 7.20 -9.34 -3.89
N ILE A 165 7.12 -9.94 -2.71
CA ILE A 165 8.20 -10.73 -2.11
C ILE A 165 7.70 -12.16 -1.95
N GLU A 166 8.56 -13.13 -2.25
CA GLU A 166 8.26 -14.55 -2.11
C GLU A 166 9.50 -15.26 -1.58
N TYR A 167 9.30 -16.34 -0.82
CA TYR A 167 10.39 -17.18 -0.34
C TYR A 167 10.31 -18.53 -1.04
N THR A 168 11.45 -18.99 -1.55
CA THR A 168 11.53 -20.34 -2.11
C THR A 168 11.50 -21.40 -1.02
N LYS A 169 11.29 -22.66 -1.40
CA LYS A 169 11.42 -23.82 -0.50
C LYS A 169 12.78 -23.90 0.22
N LYS A 170 13.82 -23.27 -0.35
CA LYS A 170 15.16 -23.15 0.25
C LYS A 170 15.32 -21.91 1.14
N ARG A 171 14.22 -21.25 1.50
CA ARG A 171 14.16 -19.98 2.27
C ARG A 171 14.96 -18.83 1.65
N GLN A 172 15.13 -18.83 0.33
CA GLN A 172 15.75 -17.71 -0.37
C GLN A 172 14.68 -16.67 -0.69
N ARG A 173 14.93 -15.41 -0.28
CA ARG A 173 14.06 -14.27 -0.54
C ARG A 173 14.18 -13.82 -1.99
N LEU A 174 13.06 -13.86 -2.70
CA LEU A 174 12.89 -13.41 -4.08
C LEU A 174 12.05 -12.13 -4.09
N ALA A 175 12.63 -11.04 -4.57
CA ALA A 175 11.95 -9.77 -4.78
C ALA A 175 11.53 -9.64 -6.25
N TYR A 176 10.24 -9.49 -6.50
CA TYR A 176 9.66 -9.27 -7.81
C TYR A 176 9.60 -7.77 -8.08
N ILE A 177 10.25 -7.36 -9.15
CA ILE A 177 10.51 -5.97 -9.49
C ILE A 177 9.91 -5.69 -10.85
N ARG A 178 9.08 -4.65 -10.94
CA ARG A 178 8.65 -4.09 -12.21
C ARG A 178 9.62 -2.99 -12.60
N LEU A 179 10.29 -3.14 -13.75
CA LEU A 179 11.12 -2.08 -14.33
C LEU A 179 10.25 -1.13 -15.14
N TYR A 180 10.31 0.17 -14.82
CA TYR A 180 9.61 1.23 -15.54
C TYR A 180 10.53 1.95 -16.53
N SER A 181 11.79 2.19 -16.15
CA SER A 181 12.76 2.89 -16.98
C SER A 181 14.15 2.29 -16.85
N GLY A 182 14.99 2.52 -17.87
CA GLY A 182 16.37 2.07 -17.93
C GLY A 182 16.54 0.57 -18.18
N VAL A 183 17.78 0.10 -17.99
CA VAL A 183 18.19 -1.29 -18.20
C VAL A 183 18.97 -1.75 -16.99
N LEU A 184 18.64 -2.93 -16.48
CA LEU A 184 19.33 -3.56 -15.36
C LEU A 184 20.24 -4.67 -15.88
N HIS A 185 21.52 -4.64 -15.51
CA HIS A 185 22.48 -5.68 -15.86
C HIS A 185 22.91 -6.49 -14.64
N LEU A 186 23.33 -7.73 -14.90
CA LEU A 186 23.99 -8.56 -13.90
C LEU A 186 25.24 -7.83 -13.39
N ARG A 187 25.45 -7.85 -12.06
CA ARG A 187 26.55 -7.21 -11.32
C ARG A 187 26.48 -5.68 -11.21
N ASP A 188 25.40 -5.06 -11.69
CA ASP A 188 25.17 -3.64 -11.47
C ASP A 188 25.00 -3.33 -9.98
N SER A 189 25.43 -2.13 -9.59
CA SER A 189 25.20 -1.59 -8.26
C SER A 189 24.09 -0.55 -8.33
N VAL A 190 22.90 -0.93 -7.90
CA VAL A 190 21.68 -0.13 -7.99
C VAL A 190 21.39 0.57 -6.67
N ARG A 191 20.97 1.82 -6.74
CA ARG A 191 20.53 2.59 -5.57
C ARG A 191 19.12 2.17 -5.17
N VAL A 192 18.86 1.91 -3.88
CA VAL A 192 17.50 1.61 -3.37
C VAL A 192 16.96 2.74 -2.51
N SER A 193 17.86 3.39 -1.78
CA SER A 193 17.54 4.55 -0.94
C SER A 193 18.67 5.57 -1.04
N GLU A 194 18.51 6.73 -0.43
CA GLU A 194 19.56 7.75 -0.43
C GLU A 194 20.89 7.22 0.12
N LYS A 195 20.82 6.25 1.03
CA LYS A 195 21.95 5.67 1.78
C LYS A 195 22.31 4.23 1.40
N GLU A 196 21.51 3.55 0.57
CA GLU A 196 21.65 2.11 0.32
C GLU A 196 21.87 1.80 -1.16
N LYS A 197 22.88 0.97 -1.43
CA LYS A 197 23.19 0.42 -2.75
C LYS A 197 23.20 -1.10 -2.67
N ILE A 198 22.58 -1.74 -3.66
CA ILE A 198 22.49 -3.19 -3.77
C ILE A 198 23.24 -3.63 -5.02
N LYS A 199 24.05 -4.68 -4.89
CA LYS A 199 24.70 -5.32 -6.02
C LYS A 199 23.84 -6.48 -6.53
N VAL A 200 23.56 -6.48 -7.82
CA VAL A 200 22.77 -7.52 -8.47
C VAL A 200 23.65 -8.74 -8.74
N THR A 201 23.46 -9.82 -7.98
CA THR A 201 24.25 -11.05 -8.12
C THR A 201 23.66 -12.00 -9.15
N GLU A 202 22.36 -12.25 -9.04
CA GLU A 202 21.59 -13.12 -9.92
C GLU A 202 20.25 -12.45 -10.25
N MET A 203 19.80 -12.63 -11.50
CA MET A 203 18.50 -12.16 -11.98
C MET A 203 17.77 -13.29 -12.67
N TYR A 204 16.46 -13.33 -12.44
CA TYR A 204 15.56 -14.30 -13.04
C TYR A 204 14.38 -13.60 -13.70
N THR A 205 13.80 -14.24 -14.70
CA THR A 205 12.47 -13.93 -15.24
C THR A 205 11.60 -15.18 -15.15
N SER A 206 10.29 -15.00 -15.08
CA SER A 206 9.34 -16.10 -15.05
C SER A 206 8.77 -16.33 -16.44
N ILE A 207 9.17 -17.41 -17.10
CA ILE A 207 8.64 -17.83 -18.41
C ILE A 207 7.84 -19.10 -18.19
N ASN A 208 6.54 -19.09 -18.52
CA ASN A 208 5.63 -20.23 -18.37
C ASN A 208 5.60 -20.85 -16.95
N GLY A 209 5.88 -20.05 -15.92
CA GLY A 209 5.92 -20.49 -14.53
C GLY A 209 7.26 -21.03 -14.05
N GLU A 210 8.27 -21.11 -14.92
CA GLU A 210 9.63 -21.50 -14.54
C GLU A 210 10.56 -20.29 -14.43
N LEU A 211 11.48 -20.35 -13.47
CA LEU A 211 12.49 -19.31 -13.24
C LEU A 211 13.69 -19.50 -14.18
N CYS A 212 13.82 -18.61 -15.16
CA CYS A 212 14.94 -18.60 -16.10
C CYS A 212 15.95 -17.51 -15.72
N LYS A 213 17.24 -17.85 -15.65
CA LYS A 213 18.31 -16.86 -15.40
C LYS A 213 18.48 -15.92 -16.59
N ILE A 214 18.66 -14.63 -16.31
CA ILE A 214 18.89 -13.60 -17.32
C ILE A 214 20.05 -12.68 -16.93
N ASP A 215 20.76 -12.16 -17.93
CA ASP A 215 21.89 -11.25 -17.71
C ASP A 215 21.50 -9.77 -17.82
N ARG A 216 20.39 -9.48 -18.50
CA ARG A 216 19.90 -8.14 -18.80
C ARG A 216 18.38 -8.12 -18.74
N ALA A 217 17.86 -7.03 -18.20
CA ALA A 217 16.43 -6.77 -18.19
C ALA A 217 16.12 -5.34 -18.61
N TYR A 218 15.08 -5.17 -19.41
CA TYR A 218 14.71 -3.90 -20.01
C TYR A 218 13.53 -3.24 -19.28
N SER A 219 13.37 -1.93 -19.50
CA SER A 219 12.16 -1.19 -19.16
C SER A 219 10.93 -1.92 -19.69
N GLY A 220 9.94 -2.12 -18.82
CA GLY A 220 8.72 -2.86 -19.14
C GLY A 220 8.81 -4.36 -18.92
N GLU A 221 9.88 -4.88 -18.30
CA GLU A 221 9.97 -6.28 -17.90
C GLU A 221 9.74 -6.46 -16.39
N ILE A 222 9.43 -7.68 -15.98
CA ILE A 222 9.39 -8.09 -14.57
C ILE A 222 10.63 -8.93 -14.32
N VAL A 223 11.41 -8.52 -13.32
CA VAL A 223 12.65 -9.18 -12.92
C VAL A 223 12.50 -9.68 -11.50
N ILE A 224 13.07 -10.84 -11.24
CA ILE A 224 13.11 -11.44 -9.93
C ILE A 224 14.56 -11.42 -9.47
N LEU A 225 14.81 -10.71 -8.36
CA LEU A 225 16.12 -10.62 -7.74
C LEU A 225 16.14 -11.45 -6.47
N GLN A 226 17.18 -12.26 -6.29
CA GLN A 226 17.45 -12.86 -5.00
C GLN A 226 18.16 -11.82 -4.12
N ASN A 227 17.48 -11.34 -3.08
CA ASN A 227 18.02 -10.32 -2.20
C ASN A 227 17.39 -10.34 -0.81
N GLU A 228 18.20 -10.12 0.23
CA GLU A 228 17.77 -10.16 1.63
C GLU A 228 17.22 -8.82 2.16
N PHE A 229 17.51 -7.70 1.49
CA PHE A 229 17.26 -6.34 2.00
C PHE A 229 16.08 -5.63 1.32
N LEU A 230 15.68 -6.06 0.12
CA LEU A 230 14.62 -5.42 -0.67
C LEU A 230 13.23 -5.62 -0.07
N LYS A 231 12.68 -4.56 0.52
CA LYS A 231 11.32 -4.52 1.08
C LYS A 231 10.23 -4.30 0.03
N LEU A 232 8.99 -4.65 0.36
CA LEU A 232 7.84 -4.37 -0.48
C LEU A 232 7.71 -2.86 -0.71
N ASN A 233 7.36 -2.45 -1.92
CA ASN A 233 7.29 -1.05 -2.36
C ASN A 233 8.62 -0.27 -2.33
N SER A 234 9.76 -0.95 -2.16
CA SER A 234 11.06 -0.33 -2.32
C SER A 234 11.33 0.00 -3.79
N VAL A 235 11.99 1.14 -4.00
CA VAL A 235 12.25 1.70 -5.33
C VAL A 235 13.70 1.46 -5.68
N LEU A 236 13.97 1.02 -6.91
CA LEU A 236 15.31 0.84 -7.44
C LEU A 236 15.59 1.97 -8.43
N GLY A 237 16.67 2.72 -8.19
CA GLY A 237 17.15 3.81 -9.05
C GLY A 237 16.50 5.16 -8.75
N ASP A 238 16.09 5.91 -9.77
CA ASP A 238 15.52 7.25 -9.59
C ASP A 238 14.02 7.21 -9.25
N THR A 239 13.69 7.67 -8.03
CA THR A 239 12.32 7.81 -7.54
C THR A 239 11.46 8.77 -8.36
N LYS A 240 12.06 9.75 -9.07
CA LYS A 240 11.32 10.74 -9.85
C LYS A 240 10.70 10.16 -11.13
N LEU A 241 11.31 9.10 -11.65
CA LEU A 241 10.85 8.40 -12.85
C LEU A 241 9.75 7.37 -12.57
N LEU A 242 9.34 7.20 -11.31
CA LEU A 242 8.20 6.35 -11.00
C LEU A 242 6.91 6.98 -11.54
N PRO A 243 5.99 6.18 -12.11
CA PRO A 243 4.68 6.70 -12.46
C PRO A 243 4.01 7.25 -11.20
N GLN A 244 3.67 8.55 -11.23
CA GLN A 244 3.01 9.26 -10.13
C GLN A 244 1.54 8.82 -10.01
N ARG A 245 1.33 7.55 -9.68
CA ARG A 245 0.00 7.06 -9.28
C ARG A 245 -0.18 7.36 -7.80
N LYS A 246 -1.41 7.68 -7.39
CA LYS A 246 -1.72 7.87 -5.97
C LYS A 246 -1.27 6.63 -5.21
N LYS A 247 -0.20 6.75 -4.42
CA LYS A 247 0.18 5.71 -3.48
C LYS A 247 -1.00 5.54 -2.54
N ILE A 248 -1.56 4.34 -2.51
CA ILE A 248 -2.44 3.96 -1.43
C ILE A 248 -1.49 3.79 -0.24
N GLU A 249 -1.52 4.73 0.70
CA GLU A 249 -0.85 4.51 1.97
C GLU A 249 -1.44 3.26 2.59
N ASN A 250 -0.57 2.29 2.86
CA ASN A 250 -0.99 1.09 3.55
C ASN A 250 -1.47 1.50 4.95
N PRO A 251 -2.68 1.11 5.36
CA PRO A 251 -3.15 1.42 6.70
C PRO A 251 -2.16 0.88 7.74
N HIS A 252 -1.97 1.63 8.81
CA HIS A 252 -1.18 1.17 9.93
C HIS A 252 -1.92 0.05 10.66
N PRO A 253 -1.20 -0.94 11.22
CA PRO A 253 -1.78 -1.89 12.16
C PRO A 253 -2.50 -1.18 13.30
N LEU A 254 -3.60 -1.75 13.78
CA LEU A 254 -4.49 -1.13 14.77
C LEU A 254 -4.58 -1.93 16.05
N LEU A 255 -4.41 -3.24 15.90
CA LEU A 255 -4.45 -4.20 16.98
C LEU A 255 -3.06 -4.81 17.12
N GLN A 256 -2.73 -5.19 18.34
CA GLN A 256 -1.57 -5.98 18.65
C GLN A 256 -1.92 -7.12 19.59
N THR A 257 -1.21 -8.23 19.47
CA THR A 257 -1.31 -9.35 20.41
C THR A 257 0.06 -9.93 20.69
N THR A 258 0.22 -10.55 21.86
CA THR A 258 1.38 -11.39 22.15
C THR A 258 1.18 -12.76 21.51
N VAL A 259 2.23 -13.23 20.83
CA VAL A 259 2.30 -14.56 20.23
C VAL A 259 3.38 -15.35 20.94
N GLU A 260 3.01 -16.52 21.46
CA GLU A 260 3.95 -17.46 22.07
C GLU A 260 3.83 -18.82 21.39
N PRO A 261 4.94 -19.51 21.09
CA PRO A 261 4.87 -20.87 20.57
C PRO A 261 4.45 -21.82 21.70
N SER A 262 3.58 -22.80 21.42
CA SER A 262 3.19 -23.80 22.42
C SER A 262 4.38 -24.62 22.93
N LYS A 263 5.44 -24.73 22.12
CA LYS A 263 6.72 -25.34 22.50
C LYS A 263 7.83 -24.29 22.44
N PRO A 264 8.60 -24.08 23.52
CA PRO A 264 9.65 -23.05 23.55
C PRO A 264 10.76 -23.29 22.51
N GLU A 265 11.00 -24.56 22.14
CA GLU A 265 11.96 -24.96 21.09
C GLU A 265 11.60 -24.40 19.71
N GLN A 266 10.31 -24.11 19.46
CA GLN A 266 9.84 -23.59 18.17
C GLN A 266 9.95 -22.06 18.07
N ARG A 267 10.48 -21.38 19.08
CA ARG A 267 10.58 -19.91 19.09
C ARG A 267 11.37 -19.36 17.91
N GLU A 268 12.48 -20.00 17.53
CA GLU A 268 13.29 -19.58 16.37
C GLU A 268 12.51 -19.77 15.07
N MET A 269 11.84 -20.93 14.92
CA MET A 269 10.99 -21.20 13.75
C MET A 269 9.83 -20.21 13.63
N LEU A 270 9.25 -19.78 14.76
CA LEU A 270 8.20 -18.78 14.79
C LEU A 270 8.72 -17.42 14.31
N LEU A 271 9.89 -16.99 14.79
CA LEU A 271 10.49 -15.72 14.36
C LEU A 271 10.81 -15.72 12.86
N ASP A 272 11.35 -16.82 12.34
CA ASP A 272 11.60 -16.99 10.90
C ASP A 272 10.30 -16.92 10.07
N ALA A 273 9.24 -17.58 10.55
CA ALA A 273 7.95 -17.59 9.87
C ALA A 273 7.28 -16.20 9.90
N LEU A 274 7.31 -15.52 11.04
CA LEU A 274 6.79 -14.15 11.17
C LEU A 274 7.57 -13.17 10.31
N LEU A 275 8.89 -13.33 10.18
CA LEU A 275 9.70 -12.54 9.26
C LEU A 275 9.22 -12.72 7.81
N GLU A 276 9.08 -13.95 7.34
CA GLU A 276 8.60 -14.24 5.98
C GLU A 276 7.19 -13.70 5.72
N ILE A 277 6.28 -13.83 6.70
CA ILE A 277 4.91 -13.33 6.58
C ILE A 277 4.91 -11.79 6.56
N SER A 278 5.67 -11.13 7.43
CA SER A 278 5.75 -9.66 7.50
C SER A 278 6.38 -9.02 6.26
N ASP A 279 7.33 -9.71 5.63
CA ASP A 279 7.92 -9.26 4.37
C ASP A 279 6.92 -9.41 3.20
N SER A 280 5.99 -10.35 3.30
CA SER A 280 4.95 -10.59 2.28
C SER A 280 3.73 -9.68 2.46
N ASP A 281 3.30 -9.43 3.70
CA ASP A 281 2.17 -8.58 4.04
C ASP A 281 2.63 -7.34 4.84
N PRO A 282 2.64 -6.14 4.24
CA PRO A 282 3.11 -4.92 4.91
C PRO A 282 2.18 -4.43 6.03
N LEU A 283 0.94 -4.96 6.09
CA LEU A 283 -0.03 -4.68 7.16
C LEU A 283 0.24 -5.50 8.41
N LEU A 284 1.12 -6.50 8.31
CA LEU A 284 1.58 -7.29 9.43
C LEU A 284 2.96 -6.80 9.86
N ARG A 285 3.07 -6.47 11.14
CA ARG A 285 4.36 -6.11 11.74
C ARG A 285 4.55 -6.94 12.99
N TYR A 286 5.78 -7.34 13.25
CA TYR A 286 6.10 -7.94 14.52
C TYR A 286 7.36 -7.28 15.08
N TYR A 287 7.46 -7.29 16.39
CA TYR A 287 8.67 -6.90 17.10
C TYR A 287 8.81 -7.75 18.36
N VAL A 288 10.03 -7.84 18.86
CA VAL A 288 10.30 -8.47 20.16
C VAL A 288 10.48 -7.35 21.15
N ASP A 289 9.67 -7.35 22.21
CA ASP A 289 9.82 -6.37 23.27
C ASP A 289 11.17 -6.59 23.97
N SER A 290 11.95 -5.52 24.12
CA SER A 290 13.25 -5.56 24.79
C SER A 290 13.13 -5.82 26.29
N THR A 291 11.98 -5.51 26.89
CA THR A 291 11.75 -5.61 28.34
C THR A 291 11.21 -6.97 28.74
N THR A 292 10.11 -7.39 28.10
CA THR A 292 9.45 -8.66 28.43
C THR A 292 9.97 -9.85 27.61
N HIS A 293 10.70 -9.60 26.52
CA HIS A 293 11.08 -10.61 25.52
C HIS A 293 9.88 -11.35 24.89
N GLU A 294 8.66 -10.82 25.05
CA GLU A 294 7.48 -11.30 24.35
C GLU A 294 7.54 -10.92 22.87
N ILE A 295 6.96 -11.77 22.01
CA ILE A 295 6.83 -11.50 20.57
C ILE A 295 5.48 -10.82 20.38
N ILE A 296 5.49 -9.56 19.94
CA ILE A 296 4.28 -8.78 19.72
C ILE A 296 4.00 -8.72 18.22
N LEU A 297 2.80 -9.10 17.83
CA LEU A 297 2.30 -9.10 16.46
C LEU A 297 1.22 -8.03 16.31
N SER A 298 1.46 -7.07 15.42
CA SER A 298 0.54 -6.01 15.05
C SER A 298 -0.14 -6.30 13.71
N PHE A 299 -1.46 -6.12 13.65
CA PHE A 299 -2.29 -6.40 12.46
C PHE A 299 -3.51 -5.45 12.39
N LEU A 300 -4.27 -5.52 11.29
CA LEU A 300 -5.40 -4.62 11.03
C LEU A 300 -6.71 -5.08 11.68
N GLY A 301 -7.00 -6.39 11.68
CA GLY A 301 -8.26 -6.91 12.21
C GLY A 301 -8.24 -8.38 12.61
N LYS A 302 -9.23 -8.80 13.41
CA LYS A 302 -9.29 -10.15 14.01
C LYS A 302 -9.28 -11.30 12.99
N VAL A 303 -9.87 -11.11 11.81
CA VAL A 303 -9.85 -12.13 10.74
C VAL A 303 -8.43 -12.39 10.25
N GLN A 304 -7.58 -11.36 10.15
CA GLN A 304 -6.18 -11.56 9.76
C GLN A 304 -5.45 -12.43 10.78
N MET A 305 -5.69 -12.21 12.08
CA MET A 305 -5.11 -13.02 13.16
C MET A 305 -5.44 -14.51 13.01
N GLU A 306 -6.68 -14.86 12.70
CA GLU A 306 -7.10 -16.25 12.46
C GLU A 306 -6.40 -16.86 11.25
N VAL A 307 -6.31 -16.11 10.15
CA VAL A 307 -5.62 -16.55 8.93
C VAL A 307 -4.13 -16.78 9.19
N ILE A 308 -3.47 -15.89 9.93
CA ILE A 308 -2.05 -16.02 10.27
C ILE A 308 -1.83 -17.25 11.15
N SER A 309 -2.71 -17.48 12.13
CA SER A 309 -2.65 -18.67 12.98
C SER A 309 -2.77 -19.96 12.16
N ALA A 310 -3.72 -20.02 11.24
CA ALA A 310 -3.87 -21.16 10.33
C ALA A 310 -2.63 -21.33 9.43
N LEU A 311 -2.10 -20.23 8.89
CA LEU A 311 -0.93 -20.25 8.01
C LEU A 311 0.33 -20.76 8.74
N LEU A 312 0.54 -20.33 9.98
CA LEU A 312 1.64 -20.80 10.83
C LEU A 312 1.55 -22.30 11.12
N GLN A 313 0.34 -22.81 11.36
CA GLN A 313 0.13 -24.24 11.62
C GLN A 313 0.25 -25.09 10.34
N GLU A 314 -0.39 -24.67 9.25
CA GLU A 314 -0.45 -25.44 7.99
C GLU A 314 0.89 -25.44 7.23
N LYS A 315 1.52 -24.26 7.08
CA LYS A 315 2.73 -24.09 6.25
C LYS A 315 4.01 -24.30 7.05
N TYR A 316 4.06 -23.84 8.30
CA TYR A 316 5.29 -23.85 9.10
C TYR A 316 5.29 -24.91 10.20
N HIS A 317 4.15 -25.58 10.44
CA HIS A 317 3.99 -26.58 11.49
C HIS A 317 4.35 -26.06 12.89
N VAL A 318 4.07 -24.77 13.13
CA VAL A 318 4.25 -24.11 14.43
C VAL A 318 2.88 -23.91 15.05
N GLU A 319 2.68 -24.52 16.23
CA GLU A 319 1.51 -24.26 17.06
C GLU A 319 1.78 -23.05 17.94
N ILE A 320 0.84 -22.10 17.92
CA ILE A 320 0.95 -20.83 18.64
C ILE A 320 -0.22 -20.63 19.59
N GLU A 321 0.04 -19.94 20.68
CA GLU A 321 -0.94 -19.40 21.61
C GLU A 321 -0.98 -17.88 21.46
N LEU A 322 -2.19 -17.37 21.23
CA LEU A 322 -2.45 -15.94 21.03
C LEU A 322 -3.23 -15.40 22.24
N LYS A 323 -2.76 -14.30 22.82
CA LYS A 323 -3.52 -13.57 23.84
C LYS A 323 -4.65 -12.75 23.18
N GLU A 324 -5.56 -12.22 23.99
CA GLU A 324 -6.60 -11.33 23.47
C GLU A 324 -5.97 -10.06 22.85
N PRO A 325 -6.42 -9.65 21.65
CA PRO A 325 -5.83 -8.51 20.97
C PRO A 325 -6.17 -7.20 21.69
N THR A 326 -5.14 -6.39 21.89
CA THR A 326 -5.25 -5.05 22.46
C THR A 326 -5.14 -3.99 21.37
N VAL A 327 -5.73 -2.83 21.60
CA VAL A 327 -5.67 -1.69 20.67
C VAL A 327 -4.30 -1.00 20.83
N ILE A 328 -3.70 -0.60 19.71
CA ILE A 328 -2.48 0.21 19.72
C ILE A 328 -2.89 1.65 19.97
N TYR A 329 -2.54 2.17 21.15
CA TYR A 329 -2.82 3.54 21.52
C TYR A 329 -1.65 4.48 21.16
N MET A 330 -1.92 5.77 21.18
CA MET A 330 -0.92 6.83 21.15
C MET A 330 -1.15 7.80 22.31
N GLU A 331 -0.13 8.54 22.70
CA GLU A 331 -0.23 9.54 23.76
C GLU A 331 -0.12 10.95 23.19
N ARG A 332 -0.90 11.87 23.75
CA ARG A 332 -0.84 13.30 23.40
C ARG A 332 -0.75 14.14 24.67
N PRO A 333 0.13 15.15 24.74
CA PRO A 333 0.16 16.07 25.88
C PRO A 333 -1.13 16.89 25.94
N LEU A 334 -1.63 17.17 27.14
CA LEU A 334 -2.86 17.95 27.34
C LEU A 334 -2.61 19.46 27.37
N LYS A 335 -1.49 19.88 27.96
CA LYS A 335 -1.17 21.29 28.24
C LYS A 335 0.26 21.62 27.84
N ASN A 336 0.52 22.91 27.69
CA ASN A 336 1.88 23.42 27.57
C ASN A 336 2.63 23.21 28.89
N ALA A 337 3.80 22.58 28.82
CA ALA A 337 4.67 22.41 29.97
C ALA A 337 6.13 22.62 29.57
N GLU A 338 6.93 23.04 30.54
CA GLU A 338 8.38 23.13 30.39
C GLU A 338 9.09 22.54 31.61
N TYR A 339 10.24 21.94 31.35
CA TYR A 339 11.10 21.37 32.37
C TYR A 339 12.55 21.49 31.94
N THR A 340 13.38 21.85 32.91
CA THR A 340 14.82 21.97 32.72
C THR A 340 15.52 21.13 33.78
N ILE A 341 16.42 20.26 33.33
CA ILE A 341 17.36 19.56 34.21
C ILE A 341 18.71 20.24 34.04
N HIS A 342 19.30 20.65 35.17
CA HIS A 342 20.62 21.28 35.20
C HIS A 342 21.72 20.25 35.48
N ILE A 343 22.90 20.50 34.93
CA ILE A 343 24.13 19.76 35.22
C ILE A 343 24.49 19.95 36.70
N GLU A 344 25.09 18.93 37.32
CA GLU A 344 25.50 18.93 38.74
C GLU A 344 24.35 19.06 39.76
N VAL A 345 23.09 18.99 39.31
CA VAL A 345 21.91 18.95 40.19
C VAL A 345 21.37 17.52 40.25
N PRO A 346 21.42 16.83 41.41
CA PRO A 346 20.79 15.52 41.57
C PRO A 346 19.29 15.59 41.22
N PRO A 347 18.72 14.63 40.48
CA PRO A 347 19.24 13.29 40.18
C PRO A 347 20.02 13.14 38.86
N ASN A 348 20.41 14.24 38.19
CA ASN A 348 21.06 14.19 36.87
C ASN A 348 22.48 13.57 36.95
N PRO A 349 22.72 12.40 36.34
CA PRO A 349 24.04 11.79 36.33
C PRO A 349 24.91 12.26 35.16
N PHE A 350 24.36 13.03 34.22
CA PHE A 350 25.00 13.38 32.96
C PHE A 350 25.62 14.78 33.00
N TRP A 351 26.70 14.95 32.23
CA TRP A 351 27.36 16.25 32.06
C TRP A 351 26.63 17.10 31.00
N ALA A 352 25.32 17.26 31.13
CA ALA A 352 24.51 18.07 30.24
C ALA A 352 23.34 18.71 31.00
N SER A 353 22.94 19.90 30.57
CA SER A 353 21.63 20.48 30.93
C SER A 353 20.75 20.55 29.69
N ILE A 354 19.49 20.17 29.83
CA ILE A 354 18.49 20.24 28.77
C ILE A 354 17.21 20.85 29.35
N GLY A 355 16.69 21.86 28.67
CA GLY A 355 15.37 22.46 28.88
C GLY A 355 14.49 22.26 27.66
N LEU A 356 13.41 21.51 27.84
CA LEU A 356 12.40 21.25 26.80
C LEU A 356 11.09 21.92 27.18
N SER A 357 10.37 22.40 26.17
CA SER A 357 8.95 22.72 26.29
C SER A 357 8.14 21.90 25.32
N VAL A 358 7.05 21.32 25.79
CA VAL A 358 6.10 20.57 24.97
C VAL A 358 4.78 21.34 24.93
N SER A 359 4.22 21.46 23.74
CA SER A 359 2.88 22.00 23.52
C SER A 359 2.03 21.04 22.67
N PRO A 360 0.72 20.93 22.93
CA PRO A 360 -0.18 20.13 22.10
C PRO A 360 -0.42 20.81 20.76
N LEU A 361 -0.49 20.00 19.70
CA LEU A 361 -0.89 20.41 18.37
C LEU A 361 -2.29 19.85 18.03
N PRO A 362 -2.98 20.37 17.01
CA PRO A 362 -4.20 19.76 16.48
C PRO A 362 -3.99 18.30 16.09
N LEU A 363 -5.06 17.49 16.14
CA LEU A 363 -5.01 16.08 15.78
C LEU A 363 -4.50 15.87 14.36
N GLY A 364 -3.59 14.89 14.18
CA GLY A 364 -2.98 14.58 12.90
C GLY A 364 -1.82 15.50 12.49
N SER A 365 -1.36 16.38 13.39
CA SER A 365 -0.18 17.23 13.14
C SER A 365 1.14 16.48 13.27
N GLY A 366 1.13 15.31 13.93
CA GLY A 366 2.32 14.53 14.22
C GLY A 366 3.26 15.22 15.22
N MET A 367 4.47 14.69 15.36
CA MET A 367 5.51 15.28 16.20
C MET A 367 6.30 16.33 15.41
N GLN A 368 6.35 17.55 15.94
CA GLN A 368 7.14 18.64 15.40
C GLN A 368 8.27 19.00 16.36
N TYR A 369 9.49 19.07 15.86
CA TYR A 369 10.66 19.47 16.64
C TYR A 369 11.17 20.84 16.19
N GLU A 370 11.45 21.71 17.15
CA GLU A 370 12.06 23.01 16.90
C GLU A 370 13.21 23.25 17.90
N SER A 371 14.31 23.83 17.43
CA SER A 371 15.42 24.25 18.30
C SER A 371 15.46 25.76 18.38
N SER A 372 15.30 26.31 19.59
CA SER A 372 15.49 27.74 19.87
C SER A 372 16.94 28.07 20.23
N VAL A 373 17.78 27.06 20.44
CA VAL A 373 19.20 27.22 20.78
C VAL A 373 20.02 27.51 19.51
N SER A 374 20.76 28.61 19.52
CA SER A 374 21.56 29.02 18.37
C SER A 374 22.72 28.05 18.11
N LEU A 375 23.01 27.81 16.82
CA LEU A 375 24.12 26.94 16.39
C LEU A 375 25.49 27.42 16.86
N GLY A 376 25.64 28.74 17.11
CA GLY A 376 26.86 29.32 17.66
C GLY A 376 27.06 29.03 19.16
N TYR A 377 25.99 28.73 19.89
CA TYR A 377 26.06 28.40 21.32
C TYR A 377 26.23 26.89 21.55
N LEU A 378 25.47 26.07 20.81
CA LEU A 378 25.58 24.62 20.87
C LEU A 378 25.72 24.03 19.45
N ASN A 379 26.83 23.32 19.22
CA ASN A 379 27.14 22.75 17.91
C ASN A 379 26.04 21.79 17.41
N GLN A 380 25.93 21.68 16.09
CA GLN A 380 24.93 20.84 15.41
C GLN A 380 24.93 19.38 15.90
N SER A 381 26.11 18.80 16.18
CA SER A 381 26.21 17.41 16.65
C SER A 381 25.47 17.17 17.96
N PHE A 382 25.50 18.12 18.89
CA PHE A 382 24.76 18.02 20.15
C PHE A 382 23.26 18.24 19.94
N GLN A 383 22.87 19.19 19.08
CA GLN A 383 21.46 19.41 18.75
C GLN A 383 20.83 18.18 18.06
N ASN A 384 21.59 17.53 17.18
CA ASN A 384 21.18 16.27 16.57
C ASN A 384 21.03 15.16 17.61
N ALA A 385 21.93 15.07 18.59
CA ALA A 385 21.84 14.09 19.66
C ALA A 385 20.62 14.32 20.56
N VAL A 386 20.26 15.58 20.87
CA VAL A 386 19.02 15.92 21.57
C VAL A 386 17.80 15.48 20.75
N MET A 387 17.77 15.78 19.44
CA MET A 387 16.68 15.39 18.56
C MET A 387 16.52 13.86 18.48
N GLU A 388 17.62 13.11 18.40
CA GLU A 388 17.62 11.65 18.44
C GLU A 388 17.09 11.12 19.78
N GLY A 389 17.52 11.71 20.90
CA GLY A 389 17.02 11.36 22.22
C GLY A 389 15.54 11.67 22.40
N ILE A 390 15.05 12.81 21.89
CA ILE A 390 13.62 13.14 21.88
C ILE A 390 12.85 12.12 21.05
N ARG A 391 13.32 11.77 19.85
CA ARG A 391 12.67 10.75 19.01
C ARG A 391 12.54 9.42 19.73
N TYR A 392 13.61 8.98 20.39
CA TYR A 392 13.59 7.77 21.22
C TYR A 392 12.61 7.90 22.39
N GLY A 393 12.60 9.03 23.10
CA GLY A 393 11.66 9.29 24.19
C GLY A 393 10.19 9.37 23.72
N CYS A 394 9.93 9.75 22.47
CA CYS A 394 8.58 9.71 21.91
C CYS A 394 8.09 8.28 21.59
N GLU A 395 8.96 7.26 21.57
CA GLU A 395 8.54 5.87 21.40
C GLU A 395 7.84 5.31 22.65
N GLN A 396 8.08 5.92 23.82
CA GLN A 396 7.47 5.50 25.08
C GLN A 396 7.04 6.72 25.90
N GLY A 397 5.74 7.01 25.87
CA GLY A 397 5.09 8.00 26.71
C GLY A 397 4.94 7.55 28.16
N LEU A 398 4.10 8.24 28.91
CA LEU A 398 3.89 7.97 30.35
C LEU A 398 3.20 6.63 30.59
N TYR A 399 2.34 6.21 29.66
CA TYR A 399 1.65 4.92 29.67
C TYR A 399 2.32 3.88 28.77
N GLY A 400 3.52 4.19 28.24
CA GLY A 400 4.31 3.29 27.40
C GLY A 400 3.93 3.28 25.93
N TRP A 401 3.12 4.24 25.46
CA TRP A 401 2.72 4.34 24.05
C TRP A 401 3.41 5.48 23.31
N ASN A 402 3.46 5.40 21.98
CA ASN A 402 4.08 6.44 21.16
C ASN A 402 3.40 7.80 21.35
N VAL A 403 4.20 8.84 21.54
CA VAL A 403 3.74 10.22 21.72
C VAL A 403 3.59 10.91 20.35
N THR A 404 2.43 11.52 20.11
CA THR A 404 2.08 12.20 18.85
C THR A 404 1.44 13.58 19.09
N ASP A 405 1.15 14.30 17.99
CA ASP A 405 0.42 15.57 17.94
C ASP A 405 0.92 16.60 18.95
N CYS A 406 2.24 16.79 18.96
CA CYS A 406 2.91 17.71 19.87
C CYS A 406 4.07 18.44 19.21
N LYS A 407 4.33 19.65 19.69
CA LYS A 407 5.49 20.45 19.33
C LYS A 407 6.47 20.45 20.50
N ILE A 408 7.67 19.96 20.25
CA ILE A 408 8.75 19.87 21.22
C ILE A 408 9.80 20.92 20.84
N CYS A 409 9.97 21.93 21.69
CA CYS A 409 10.96 22.97 21.51
C CYS A 409 12.14 22.76 22.46
N PHE A 410 13.35 22.68 21.90
CA PHE A 410 14.59 22.72 22.65
C PHE A 410 14.94 24.17 22.97
N LYS A 411 14.67 24.60 24.21
CA LYS A 411 14.79 26.00 24.65
C LYS A 411 16.17 26.31 25.24
N TYR A 412 16.72 25.38 26.00
CA TYR A 412 17.91 25.60 26.81
C TYR A 412 18.82 24.39 26.77
N GLY A 413 20.11 24.62 26.56
CA GLY A 413 21.16 23.62 26.69
C GLY A 413 22.32 24.21 27.47
N LEU A 414 23.06 23.39 28.22
CA LEU A 414 24.35 23.80 28.79
C LEU A 414 25.28 22.59 28.79
N TYR A 415 26.56 22.84 28.48
CA TYR A 415 27.61 21.83 28.45
C TYR A 415 28.89 22.39 29.06
N TYR A 416 29.74 21.52 29.59
CA TYR A 416 31.09 21.83 30.08
C TYR A 416 32.11 21.10 29.22
N SER A 417 32.99 21.86 28.56
CA SER A 417 34.16 21.29 27.90
C SER A 417 35.24 20.98 28.94
N PRO A 418 35.91 19.81 28.91
CA PRO A 418 35.85 18.77 27.88
C PRO A 418 34.94 17.57 28.21
N VAL A 419 34.20 17.61 29.32
CA VAL A 419 33.50 16.43 29.89
C VAL A 419 32.18 16.10 29.21
N SER A 420 31.48 17.10 28.67
CA SER A 420 30.19 16.90 28.02
C SER A 420 30.33 16.31 26.63
N THR A 421 29.62 15.22 26.39
CA THR A 421 29.57 14.53 25.09
C THR A 421 28.16 14.59 24.48
N PRO A 422 28.03 14.41 23.15
CA PRO A 422 26.71 14.29 22.53
C PRO A 422 25.89 13.11 23.09
N ALA A 423 26.54 12.05 23.59
CA ALA A 423 25.87 10.93 24.21
C ALA A 423 25.12 11.34 25.48
N ASP A 424 25.69 12.23 26.30
CA ASP A 424 25.03 12.76 27.51
C ASP A 424 23.70 13.44 27.16
N PHE A 425 23.69 14.24 26.09
CA PHE A 425 22.46 14.90 25.63
C PHE A 425 21.44 13.90 25.09
N ARG A 426 21.88 12.86 24.36
CA ARG A 426 21.00 11.81 23.83
C ARG A 426 20.32 11.03 24.94
N MET A 427 21.03 10.71 26.01
CA MET A 427 20.51 9.95 27.15
C MET A 427 19.66 10.79 28.10
N LEU A 428 19.99 12.09 28.25
CA LEU A 428 19.24 13.01 29.11
C LEU A 428 17.91 13.46 28.49
N ALA A 429 17.84 13.61 27.16
CA ALA A 429 16.64 14.11 26.47
C ALA A 429 15.35 13.31 26.76
N PRO A 430 15.33 11.96 26.71
CA PRO A 430 14.16 11.16 27.09
C PRO A 430 13.70 11.42 28.52
N ILE A 431 14.65 11.56 29.47
CA ILE A 431 14.35 11.78 30.89
C ILE A 431 13.69 13.14 31.08
N VAL A 432 14.21 14.19 30.42
CA VAL A 432 13.59 15.52 30.45
C VAL A 432 12.20 15.46 29.82
N LEU A 433 12.05 14.79 28.68
CA LEU A 433 10.76 14.66 28.00
C LEU A 433 9.72 13.97 28.90
N GLU A 434 10.07 12.88 29.57
CA GLU A 434 9.19 12.19 30.52
C GLU A 434 8.71 13.13 31.64
N GLN A 435 9.60 13.95 32.20
CA GLN A 435 9.25 14.93 33.23
C GLN A 435 8.34 16.04 32.69
N VAL A 436 8.57 16.50 31.46
CA VAL A 436 7.69 17.47 30.80
C VAL A 436 6.31 16.86 30.55
N LEU A 437 6.23 15.61 30.07
CA LEU A 437 4.97 14.91 29.84
C LEU A 437 4.20 14.68 31.15
N LYS A 438 4.88 14.32 32.24
CA LYS A 438 4.29 14.24 33.59
C LYS A 438 3.68 15.57 34.02
N LYS A 439 4.34 16.69 33.75
CA LYS A 439 3.81 18.03 34.05
C LYS A 439 2.68 18.46 33.12
N ALA A 440 2.76 18.13 31.83
CA ALA A 440 1.74 18.44 30.84
C ALA A 440 0.45 17.64 31.08
N GLY A 441 0.58 16.43 31.62
CA GLY A 441 -0.44 15.38 31.56
C GLY A 441 -0.53 14.81 30.14
N THR A 442 -0.89 13.53 30.03
CA THR A 442 -1.12 12.87 28.75
C THR A 442 -2.55 12.34 28.64
N GLU A 443 -3.09 12.40 27.43
CA GLU A 443 -4.34 11.78 27.02
C GLU A 443 -4.04 10.63 26.06
N LEU A 444 -4.80 9.54 26.20
CA LEU A 444 -4.67 8.36 25.36
C LEU A 444 -5.55 8.52 24.11
N LEU A 445 -4.94 8.39 22.94
CA LEU A 445 -5.60 8.39 21.65
C LEU A 445 -5.80 6.95 21.17
N GLU A 446 -7.03 6.61 20.83
CA GLU A 446 -7.37 5.37 20.14
C GLU A 446 -7.46 5.62 18.62
N PRO A 447 -7.14 4.62 17.78
CA PRO A 447 -7.18 4.79 16.34
C PRO A 447 -8.63 4.76 15.81
N TYR A 448 -9.01 5.82 15.10
CA TYR A 448 -10.28 5.88 14.37
C TYR A 448 -10.08 5.54 12.90
N LEU A 449 -10.98 4.73 12.35
CA LEU A 449 -10.99 4.35 10.95
C LEU A 449 -12.17 4.98 10.24
N SER A 450 -11.91 5.52 9.06
CA SER A 450 -12.95 5.92 8.13
C SER A 450 -13.16 4.81 7.11
N PHE A 451 -14.36 4.23 7.09
CA PHE A 451 -14.75 3.25 6.08
C PHE A 451 -16.02 3.67 5.38
N LYS A 452 -16.14 3.27 4.12
CA LYS A 452 -17.38 3.40 3.36
C LYS A 452 -18.04 2.04 3.28
N ILE A 453 -19.20 1.91 3.90
CA ILE A 453 -20.00 0.69 3.84
C ILE A 453 -20.82 0.73 2.55
N TYR A 454 -20.61 -0.25 1.69
CA TYR A 454 -21.44 -0.46 0.51
C TYR A 454 -22.44 -1.56 0.81
N ALA A 455 -23.71 -1.20 0.96
CA ALA A 455 -24.80 -2.14 1.19
C ALA A 455 -25.91 -1.93 0.14
N PRO A 456 -26.67 -2.97 -0.23
CA PRO A 456 -27.92 -2.82 -0.98
C PRO A 456 -28.91 -1.93 -0.21
N GLN A 457 -29.83 -1.24 -0.91
CA GLN A 457 -30.80 -0.33 -0.28
C GLN A 457 -31.61 -1.00 0.83
N GLU A 458 -31.96 -2.28 0.65
CA GLU A 458 -32.69 -3.09 1.63
C GLU A 458 -31.99 -3.21 2.99
N TYR A 459 -30.65 -3.15 3.00
CA TYR A 459 -29.84 -3.31 4.21
C TYR A 459 -29.31 -1.99 4.76
N LEU A 460 -29.61 -0.84 4.14
CA LEU A 460 -29.13 0.46 4.62
C LEU A 460 -29.64 0.77 6.02
N SER A 461 -30.94 0.54 6.30
CA SER A 461 -31.51 0.77 7.64
C SER A 461 -30.87 -0.12 8.69
N ARG A 462 -30.54 -1.37 8.34
CA ARG A 462 -29.86 -2.29 9.25
C ARG A 462 -28.42 -1.87 9.50
N ALA A 463 -27.68 -1.53 8.46
CA ALA A 463 -26.30 -1.03 8.57
C ALA A 463 -26.22 0.24 9.42
N TYR A 464 -27.16 1.17 9.23
CA TYR A 464 -27.25 2.41 10.02
C TYR A 464 -27.52 2.12 11.50
N ASN A 465 -28.39 1.15 11.81
CA ASN A 465 -28.70 0.77 13.20
C ASN A 465 -27.58 -0.07 13.86
N ASP A 466 -26.83 -0.84 13.07
CA ASP A 466 -25.76 -1.69 13.59
C ASP A 466 -24.45 -0.90 13.78
N ALA A 467 -24.17 0.14 12.97
CA ALA A 467 -22.94 0.93 13.09
C ALA A 467 -22.68 1.49 14.51
N PRO A 468 -23.65 2.13 15.20
CA PRO A 468 -23.46 2.58 16.58
C PRO A 468 -23.23 1.44 17.58
N LYS A 469 -23.75 0.23 17.33
CA LYS A 469 -23.51 -0.94 18.20
C LYS A 469 -22.05 -1.42 18.12
N TYR A 470 -21.37 -1.10 17.03
CA TYR A 470 -19.94 -1.32 16.84
C TYR A 470 -19.10 -0.07 17.14
N CYS A 471 -19.65 0.89 17.89
CA CYS A 471 -19.00 2.16 18.24
C CYS A 471 -18.59 3.01 17.02
N ALA A 472 -19.23 2.81 15.86
CA ALA A 472 -18.96 3.60 14.67
C ALA A 472 -19.85 4.84 14.63
N ASN A 473 -19.23 6.01 14.47
CA ASN A 473 -19.93 7.26 14.22
C ASN A 473 -20.26 7.38 12.74
N ILE A 474 -21.53 7.65 12.42
CA ILE A 474 -21.97 7.85 11.05
C ILE A 474 -21.74 9.31 10.68
N VAL A 475 -21.01 9.53 9.58
CA VAL A 475 -20.69 10.85 9.03
C VAL A 475 -21.16 10.86 7.59
N ASP A 476 -21.92 11.88 7.21
CA ASP A 476 -22.47 12.06 5.85
C ASP A 476 -21.42 12.53 4.83
#